data_AF-A0A1S3XSK8-F1
#
_entry.id   AF-A0A1S3XSK8-F1
#
_cell.length_a   1.000
_cell.length_b   1.000
_cell.length_c   1.000
_cell.angle_alpha   90.00
_cell.angle_beta   90.00
_cell.angle_gamma   90.00
#
_symmetry.space_group_name_H-M   'P 1'
#
loop_
_entity.id
_entity.type
_entity.pdbx_description
1 polymer ?
#
loop_
_entity_poly.entity_id
_entity_poly.type
_entity_poly.pdbx_seq_one_letter_code
_entity_poly.pdbx_strand_id
1 'polypeptide(L)'
;MASNKDEKQSGSSSGGGFFSSIASSLSNLGSAMSKSVNGMLGYEGLEVVNPEGGNEDAGAEAQRGRWKAEDRDNYWKMMQKYIGADVTSLVTLPVIICEPMTNLQKMAELMEYAYLLDLADECDDPHMRLVYSASWFISVYYALQRTWKPFNPILGETYELVNHAGITFIAEQVSHHPPMGAAHAENEHFIYDITSKVKTKFLGNSVEVYPLGRSRLTLKKSGVVLDLVPPPTKVHNLIFGRTWIDSPGEMILTNLTTGDKVLLYFQPCGWFGAGRYEVDGYVYNSEEEPKILMTGKWNESLSYQPCDLEGEPLPGSTMKEVWRAADAPKNDKFQYTHFAHKINSFDTAPKKLLASDSRLRPDRYALEKGDLSKASSEKSRLEERQRADRRTREAKGDEFKPKWFNLSNEVCPTPWGDLEVYEYNGKYHEHRAAIDSSDHGEEADVKTTEFNPWQYEDSVASA
;
A
#
# COMPACT_ATOMS: atom_id res chain seq x y z
N MET A 1 2.87 -15.19 -79.96
CA MET A 1 2.93 -13.76 -79.63
C MET A 1 1.59 -13.32 -79.11
N ALA A 2 1.43 -13.25 -77.79
CA ALA A 2 0.38 -12.47 -77.14
C ALA A 2 0.89 -12.15 -75.73
N SER A 3 0.93 -10.86 -75.44
CA SER A 3 1.60 -10.23 -74.29
C SER A 3 0.70 -10.22 -73.06
N ASN A 4 1.37 -10.25 -71.90
CA ASN A 4 0.87 -10.18 -70.53
C ASN A 4 -0.17 -9.07 -70.26
N LYS A 5 -1.10 -9.38 -69.34
CA LYS A 5 -1.56 -8.47 -68.30
C LYS A 5 -1.54 -9.20 -66.96
N ASP A 6 -0.80 -8.63 -66.02
CA ASP A 6 -0.71 -9.02 -64.62
C ASP A 6 -1.99 -8.63 -63.84
N GLU A 7 -2.52 -9.56 -63.04
CA GLU A 7 -3.33 -9.26 -61.85
C GLU A 7 -2.75 -10.04 -60.67
N LYS A 8 -2.14 -9.31 -59.73
CA LYS A 8 -1.67 -9.80 -58.44
C LYS A 8 -2.76 -9.46 -57.40
N GLN A 9 -3.48 -10.47 -56.93
CA GLN A 9 -4.23 -10.37 -55.68
C GLN A 9 -3.27 -10.58 -54.50
N SER A 10 -3.03 -9.54 -53.71
CA SER A 10 -2.46 -9.65 -52.37
C SER A 10 -3.59 -9.44 -51.35
N GLY A 11 -4.04 -10.52 -50.72
CA GLY A 11 -4.88 -10.45 -49.53
C GLY A 11 -4.04 -9.99 -48.35
N SER A 12 -4.34 -8.81 -47.81
CA SER A 12 -3.82 -8.36 -46.51
C SER A 12 -4.75 -8.88 -45.41
N SER A 13 -4.30 -9.90 -44.68
CA SER A 13 -4.90 -10.29 -43.40
C SER A 13 -4.50 -9.25 -42.35
N SER A 14 -5.46 -8.43 -41.93
CA SER A 14 -5.33 -7.52 -40.79
C SER A 14 -5.41 -8.32 -39.49
N GLY A 15 -4.27 -8.80 -39.01
CA GLY A 15 -4.10 -9.30 -37.64
C GLY A 15 -3.83 -8.12 -36.70
N GLY A 16 -4.90 -7.49 -36.20
CA GLY A 16 -4.82 -6.50 -35.14
C GLY A 16 -4.97 -7.20 -33.80
N GLY A 17 -3.85 -7.65 -33.22
CA GLY A 17 -3.82 -8.19 -31.85
C GLY A 17 -3.93 -7.06 -30.82
N PHE A 18 -4.39 -7.39 -29.62
CA PHE A 18 -4.64 -6.52 -28.47
C PHE A 18 -3.43 -5.66 -28.06
N PHE A 19 -2.20 -6.08 -28.40
CA PHE A 19 -1.01 -5.23 -28.24
C PHE A 19 -0.97 -4.02 -29.19
N SER A 20 -1.61 -4.08 -30.36
CA SER A 20 -1.83 -2.90 -31.19
C SER A 20 -2.87 -1.95 -30.56
N SER A 21 -3.82 -2.47 -29.75
CA SER A 21 -4.72 -1.63 -28.97
C SER A 21 -4.08 -1.03 -27.72
N ILE A 22 -3.14 -1.74 -27.05
CA ILE A 22 -2.35 -1.18 -25.96
C ILE A 22 -1.31 -0.17 -26.49
N ALA A 23 -0.60 -0.47 -27.58
CA ALA A 23 0.32 0.48 -28.20
C ALA A 23 -0.42 1.70 -28.80
N SER A 24 -1.64 1.52 -29.32
CA SER A 24 -2.47 2.65 -29.78
C SER A 24 -3.15 3.40 -28.64
N SER A 25 -3.48 2.76 -27.50
CA SER A 25 -3.94 3.45 -26.28
C SER A 25 -2.80 4.25 -25.64
N LEU A 26 -1.58 3.70 -25.62
CA LEU A 26 -0.35 4.42 -25.23
C LEU A 26 -0.05 5.62 -26.15
N SER A 27 -0.38 5.54 -27.44
CA SER A 27 -0.23 6.68 -28.37
C SER A 27 -1.31 7.76 -28.23
N ASN A 28 -2.44 7.46 -27.57
CA ASN A 28 -3.58 8.37 -27.34
C ASN A 28 -3.75 8.78 -25.86
N LEU A 29 -2.85 8.36 -24.96
CA LEU A 29 -2.86 8.73 -23.55
C LEU A 29 -2.34 10.16 -23.35
N GLY A 30 -3.18 11.13 -23.68
CA GLY A 30 -3.08 12.46 -23.12
C GLY A 30 -3.31 12.39 -21.62
N SER A 31 -2.34 12.82 -20.82
CA SER A 31 -2.53 13.06 -19.37
C SER A 31 -3.81 13.87 -19.15
N ALA A 32 -4.58 13.56 -18.09
CA ALA A 32 -5.75 14.34 -17.69
C ALA A 32 -5.48 15.84 -17.89
N MET A 33 -6.41 16.56 -18.53
CA MET A 33 -6.26 18.00 -18.75
C MET A 33 -6.11 18.67 -17.37
N SER A 34 -4.88 18.93 -16.97
CA SER A 34 -4.53 19.67 -15.77
C SER A 34 -4.88 21.12 -16.05
N LYS A 35 -6.11 21.51 -15.72
CA LYS A 35 -6.43 22.93 -15.67
C LYS A 35 -5.67 23.50 -14.48
N SER A 36 -4.64 24.29 -14.77
CA SER A 36 -3.95 25.05 -13.73
C SER A 36 -4.92 26.08 -13.14
N VAL A 37 -4.80 26.36 -11.85
CA VAL A 37 -5.54 27.44 -11.20
C VAL A 37 -4.90 28.78 -11.62
N ASN A 38 -5.02 29.15 -12.89
CA ASN A 38 -4.56 30.46 -13.39
C ASN A 38 -5.53 31.61 -13.02
N GLY A 39 -6.57 31.33 -12.24
CA GLY A 39 -7.61 32.30 -11.87
C GLY A 39 -7.62 32.72 -10.40
N MET A 40 -6.80 32.12 -9.53
CA MET A 40 -6.78 32.46 -8.09
C MET A 40 -5.51 33.25 -7.77
N LEU A 41 -5.68 34.53 -7.42
CA LEU A 41 -4.58 35.44 -7.08
C LEU A 41 -3.64 34.78 -6.04
N GLY A 42 -2.37 34.58 -6.41
CA GLY A 42 -1.32 34.04 -5.53
C GLY A 42 -1.05 32.53 -5.63
N TYR A 43 -1.75 31.79 -6.50
CA TYR A 43 -1.59 30.33 -6.65
C TYR A 43 -1.28 29.88 -8.09
N GLU A 44 -0.66 30.78 -8.86
CA GLU A 44 -0.31 30.55 -10.26
C GLU A 44 0.57 29.31 -10.42
N GLY A 45 0.20 28.42 -11.34
CA GLY A 45 0.95 27.20 -11.65
C GLY A 45 0.58 25.96 -10.82
N LEU A 46 -0.37 26.03 -9.88
CA LEU A 46 -0.89 24.83 -9.20
C LEU A 46 -1.92 24.10 -10.05
N GLU A 47 -1.72 22.79 -10.19
CA GLU A 47 -2.66 21.91 -10.88
C GLU A 47 -3.76 21.42 -9.92
N VAL A 48 -5.02 21.55 -10.32
CA VAL A 48 -6.17 20.95 -9.65
C VAL A 48 -6.88 20.05 -10.66
N VAL A 49 -6.98 18.76 -10.33
CA VAL A 49 -7.54 17.76 -11.24
C VAL A 49 -8.87 17.26 -10.69
N ASN A 50 -9.94 17.37 -11.49
CA ASN A 50 -11.20 16.69 -11.19
C ASN A 50 -11.14 15.26 -11.76
N PRO A 51 -11.05 14.22 -10.91
CA PRO A 51 -10.88 12.85 -11.38
C PRO A 51 -12.16 12.21 -11.92
N GLU A 52 -13.30 12.91 -11.85
CA GLU A 52 -14.58 12.49 -12.41
C GLU A 52 -14.85 13.12 -13.78
N GLY A 53 -13.94 13.99 -14.26
CA GLY A 53 -14.07 14.55 -15.60
C GLY A 53 -15.15 15.61 -15.79
N GLY A 54 -15.80 16.09 -14.73
CA GLY A 54 -16.88 17.07 -14.88
C GLY A 54 -16.44 18.35 -15.61
N ASN A 55 -17.39 19.03 -16.26
CA ASN A 55 -17.21 20.38 -16.83
C ASN A 55 -16.96 21.49 -15.79
N GLU A 56 -16.69 21.10 -14.55
CA GLU A 56 -16.42 22.03 -13.47
C GLU A 56 -15.13 22.79 -13.76
N ASP A 57 -15.20 24.11 -13.58
CA ASP A 57 -14.01 24.93 -13.68
C ASP A 57 -13.05 24.59 -12.51
N ALA A 58 -11.75 24.65 -12.78
CA ALA A 58 -10.71 24.33 -11.82
C ALA A 58 -10.83 25.17 -10.54
N GLY A 59 -11.30 26.42 -10.67
CA GLY A 59 -11.58 27.29 -9.53
C GLY A 59 -12.68 26.75 -8.60
N ALA A 60 -13.72 26.11 -9.15
CA ALA A 60 -14.80 25.51 -8.36
C ALA A 60 -14.33 24.22 -7.67
N GLU A 61 -13.61 23.35 -8.38
CA GLU A 61 -13.04 22.14 -7.78
C GLU A 61 -12.05 22.50 -6.67
N ALA A 62 -11.21 23.53 -6.85
CA ALA A 62 -10.23 23.97 -5.85
C ALA A 62 -10.81 24.30 -4.46
N GLN A 63 -12.10 24.67 -4.40
CA GLN A 63 -12.79 24.97 -3.14
C GLN A 63 -13.43 23.74 -2.46
N ARG A 64 -13.41 22.56 -3.08
CA ARG A 64 -14.04 21.34 -2.56
C ARG A 64 -13.14 20.49 -1.66
N GLY A 65 -11.95 20.98 -1.33
CA GLY A 65 -11.01 20.30 -0.44
C GLY A 65 -11.47 20.30 1.02
N ARG A 66 -10.81 19.47 1.83
CA ARG A 66 -11.10 19.32 3.28
C ARG A 66 -10.65 20.50 4.15
N TRP A 67 -9.84 21.39 3.59
CA TRP A 67 -9.24 22.52 4.31
C TRP A 67 -10.19 23.71 4.36
N LYS A 68 -10.29 24.36 5.52
CA LYS A 68 -10.87 25.71 5.59
C LYS A 68 -9.96 26.69 4.85
N ALA A 69 -10.52 27.75 4.27
CA ALA A 69 -9.75 28.68 3.44
C ALA A 69 -8.51 29.26 4.16
N GLU A 70 -8.66 29.69 5.41
CA GLU A 70 -7.55 30.23 6.21
C GLU A 70 -6.47 29.17 6.51
N ASP A 71 -6.88 27.96 6.88
CA ASP A 71 -5.97 26.84 7.17
C ASP A 71 -5.22 26.39 5.90
N ARG A 72 -5.92 26.37 4.76
CA ARG A 72 -5.37 26.01 3.45
C ARG A 72 -4.25 26.96 3.05
N ASP A 73 -4.51 28.27 3.14
CA ASP A 73 -3.57 29.30 2.70
C ASP A 73 -2.32 29.31 3.61
N ASN A 74 -2.50 29.10 4.91
CA ASN A 74 -1.41 28.94 5.87
C ASN A 74 -0.59 27.67 5.59
N TYR A 75 -1.27 26.56 5.30
CA TYR A 75 -0.62 25.30 4.98
C TYR A 75 0.16 25.38 3.65
N TRP A 76 -0.38 26.03 2.63
CA TRP A 76 0.32 26.29 1.38
C TRP A 76 1.60 27.12 1.59
N LYS A 77 1.51 28.23 2.33
CA LYS A 77 2.68 29.07 2.66
C LYS A 77 3.80 28.28 3.34
N MET A 78 3.44 27.33 4.21
CA MET A 78 4.38 26.43 4.85
C MET A 78 4.99 25.42 3.87
N MET A 79 4.18 24.85 2.97
CA MET A 79 4.57 23.73 2.11
C MET A 79 5.29 24.13 0.82
N GLN A 80 5.01 25.31 0.24
CA GLN A 80 5.52 25.72 -1.07
C GLN A 80 7.06 25.70 -1.18
N LYS A 81 7.78 25.92 -0.08
CA LYS A 81 9.25 25.86 -0.06
C LYS A 81 9.83 24.45 -0.16
N TYR A 82 8.99 23.42 -0.03
CA TYR A 82 9.38 22.01 -0.10
C TYR A 82 9.04 21.36 -1.45
N ILE A 83 8.65 22.14 -2.47
CA ILE A 83 8.43 21.61 -3.82
C ILE A 83 9.73 20.96 -4.30
N GLY A 84 9.61 19.72 -4.78
CA GLY A 84 10.70 18.85 -5.17
C GLY A 84 11.31 18.02 -4.04
N ALA A 85 10.95 18.26 -2.78
CA ALA A 85 11.53 17.60 -1.62
C ALA A 85 10.74 16.36 -1.15
N ASP A 86 11.38 15.53 -0.33
CA ASP A 86 10.79 14.40 0.37
C ASP A 86 10.09 14.88 1.65
N VAL A 87 8.82 15.27 1.53
CA VAL A 87 8.08 16.00 2.57
C VAL A 87 7.79 15.19 3.82
N THR A 88 7.66 13.86 3.72
CA THR A 88 7.36 13.01 4.90
C THR A 88 8.53 12.94 5.88
N SER A 89 9.75 13.16 5.39
CA SER A 89 10.97 13.17 6.21
C SER A 89 11.33 14.56 6.77
N LEU A 90 10.78 15.63 6.19
CA LEU A 90 11.17 17.02 6.47
C LEU A 90 10.15 17.83 7.26
N VAL A 91 8.87 17.43 7.23
CA VAL A 91 7.77 18.24 7.78
C VAL A 91 6.88 17.43 8.71
N THR A 92 6.64 17.95 9.91
CA THR A 92 5.58 17.45 10.79
C THR A 92 4.22 17.80 10.20
N LEU A 93 3.52 16.81 9.65
CA LEU A 93 2.19 17.00 9.06
C LEU A 93 1.09 17.12 10.14
N PRO A 94 0.05 17.93 9.91
CA PRO A 94 -1.03 18.18 10.88
C PRO A 94 -1.99 16.98 10.99
N VAL A 95 -2.60 16.80 12.16
CA VAL A 95 -3.51 15.67 12.43
C VAL A 95 -4.77 15.68 11.53
N ILE A 96 -5.19 16.86 11.06
CA ILE A 96 -6.42 17.00 10.25
C ILE A 96 -6.39 16.20 8.94
N ILE A 97 -5.21 15.84 8.42
CA ILE A 97 -5.09 15.01 7.22
C ILE A 97 -4.91 13.53 7.53
N CYS A 98 -4.89 13.14 8.81
CA CYS A 98 -4.62 11.77 9.21
C CYS A 98 -5.89 10.91 9.28
N GLU A 99 -5.73 9.60 9.09
CA GLU A 99 -6.68 8.56 9.54
C GLU A 99 -6.22 7.99 10.90
N PRO A 100 -7.12 7.44 11.73
CA PRO A 100 -6.80 6.85 13.02
C PRO A 100 -6.18 5.44 12.90
N MET A 101 -5.18 5.30 12.02
CA MET A 101 -4.35 4.12 11.82
C MET A 101 -2.89 4.50 11.69
N THR A 102 -1.97 3.59 12.03
CA THR A 102 -0.54 3.73 11.75
C THR A 102 -0.15 2.96 10.49
N ASN A 103 1.03 3.24 9.92
CA ASN A 103 1.53 2.46 8.79
C ASN A 103 1.63 0.96 9.09
N LEU A 104 1.86 0.56 10.35
CA LEU A 104 1.92 -0.86 10.73
C LEU A 104 0.55 -1.53 10.63
N GLN A 105 -0.51 -0.82 11.00
CA GLN A 105 -1.88 -1.29 10.82
C GLN A 105 -2.26 -1.37 9.33
N LYS A 106 -1.80 -0.40 8.52
CA LYS A 106 -1.98 -0.42 7.06
C LYS A 106 -1.36 -1.66 6.41
N MET A 107 -0.19 -2.12 6.88
CA MET A 107 0.44 -3.35 6.39
C MET A 107 -0.43 -4.58 6.63
N ALA A 108 -1.22 -4.60 7.70
CA ALA A 108 -2.11 -5.72 8.02
C ALA A 108 -3.40 -5.74 7.19
N GLU A 109 -3.76 -4.65 6.49
CA GLU A 109 -5.01 -4.61 5.71
C GLU A 109 -5.02 -5.59 4.53
N LEU A 110 -3.86 -5.92 3.99
CA LEU A 110 -3.72 -6.92 2.94
C LEU A 110 -4.20 -8.31 3.42
N MET A 111 -4.28 -8.55 4.73
CA MET A 111 -4.81 -9.80 5.29
C MET A 111 -6.32 -9.96 5.10
N GLU A 112 -7.07 -8.91 4.72
CA GLU A 112 -8.53 -8.98 4.51
C GLU A 112 -8.93 -10.10 3.53
N TYR A 113 -8.10 -10.32 2.50
CA TYR A 113 -8.34 -11.30 1.43
C TYR A 113 -7.35 -12.46 1.48
N ALA A 114 -6.81 -12.79 2.66
CA ALA A 114 -5.79 -13.84 2.82
C ALA A 114 -6.23 -15.23 2.32
N TYR A 115 -7.54 -15.51 2.23
CA TYR A 115 -8.07 -16.74 1.62
C TYR A 115 -7.59 -16.96 0.18
N LEU A 116 -7.22 -15.90 -0.54
CA LEU A 116 -6.63 -16.01 -1.89
C LEU A 116 -5.26 -16.71 -1.84
N LEU A 117 -4.50 -16.57 -0.75
CA LEU A 117 -3.24 -17.25 -0.57
C LEU A 117 -3.43 -18.73 -0.24
N ASP A 118 -4.48 -19.06 0.52
CA ASP A 118 -4.86 -20.45 0.76
C ASP A 118 -5.23 -21.13 -0.58
N LEU A 119 -6.03 -20.46 -1.42
CA LEU A 119 -6.32 -20.93 -2.78
C LEU A 119 -5.07 -21.06 -3.65
N ALA A 120 -4.12 -20.12 -3.56
CA ALA A 120 -2.87 -20.17 -4.30
C ALA A 120 -2.01 -21.38 -3.89
N ASP A 121 -1.88 -21.61 -2.58
CA ASP A 121 -1.08 -22.71 -2.03
C ASP A 121 -1.67 -24.07 -2.39
N GLU A 122 -3.00 -24.20 -2.37
CA GLU A 122 -3.70 -25.44 -2.74
C GLU A 122 -3.72 -25.71 -4.25
N CYS A 123 -3.54 -24.68 -5.09
CA CYS A 123 -3.63 -24.78 -6.54
C CYS A 123 -2.44 -25.54 -7.17
N ASP A 124 -2.74 -26.59 -7.94
CA ASP A 124 -1.71 -27.38 -8.64
C ASP A 124 -1.22 -26.68 -9.93
N ASP A 125 -2.08 -25.92 -10.61
CA ASP A 125 -1.71 -25.16 -11.82
C ASP A 125 -0.81 -23.97 -11.44
N PRO A 126 0.44 -23.91 -11.93
CA PRO A 126 1.39 -22.87 -11.55
C PRO A 126 0.97 -21.47 -12.02
N HIS A 127 0.27 -21.34 -13.15
CA HIS A 127 -0.19 -20.04 -13.64
C HIS A 127 -1.40 -19.55 -12.85
N MET A 128 -2.34 -20.44 -12.52
CA MET A 128 -3.47 -20.09 -11.65
C MET A 128 -3.04 -19.73 -10.23
N ARG A 129 -1.99 -20.38 -9.69
CA ARG A 129 -1.35 -19.97 -8.44
C ARG A 129 -0.89 -18.51 -8.47
N LEU A 130 -0.33 -18.07 -9.59
CA LEU A 130 0.06 -16.67 -9.79
C LEU A 130 -1.14 -15.73 -9.91
N VAL A 131 -2.24 -16.16 -10.56
CA VAL A 131 -3.49 -15.38 -10.61
C VAL A 131 -3.99 -15.10 -9.19
N TYR A 132 -4.09 -16.11 -8.33
CA TYR A 132 -4.54 -15.94 -6.94
C TYR A 132 -3.60 -15.04 -6.13
N SER A 133 -2.29 -15.28 -6.23
CA SER A 133 -1.27 -14.49 -5.51
C SER A 133 -1.25 -13.02 -5.94
N ALA A 134 -1.36 -12.74 -7.24
CA ALA A 134 -1.44 -11.37 -7.75
C ALA A 134 -2.76 -10.71 -7.36
N SER A 135 -3.88 -11.43 -7.38
CA SER A 135 -5.18 -10.91 -6.93
C SER A 135 -5.14 -10.48 -5.47
N TRP A 136 -4.45 -11.25 -4.62
CA TRP A 136 -4.24 -10.88 -3.22
C TRP A 136 -3.48 -9.56 -3.10
N PHE A 137 -2.33 -9.42 -3.78
CA PHE A 137 -1.56 -8.17 -3.77
C PHE A 137 -2.34 -6.96 -4.34
N ILE A 138 -3.19 -7.15 -5.35
CA ILE A 138 -4.04 -6.06 -5.88
C ILE A 138 -5.09 -5.63 -4.86
N SER A 139 -5.61 -6.55 -4.04
CA SER A 139 -6.75 -6.27 -3.15
C SER A 139 -6.50 -5.12 -2.17
N VAL A 140 -5.25 -4.89 -1.76
CA VAL A 140 -4.89 -3.77 -0.86
C VAL A 140 -5.07 -2.40 -1.51
N TYR A 141 -5.06 -2.29 -2.85
CA TYR A 141 -5.22 -1.02 -3.53
C TYR A 141 -6.61 -0.41 -3.29
N TYR A 142 -7.62 -1.22 -2.99
CA TYR A 142 -8.90 -0.72 -2.47
C TYR A 142 -8.70 0.09 -1.18
N ALA A 143 -7.90 -0.40 -0.24
CA ALA A 143 -7.58 0.31 1.01
C ALA A 143 -6.60 1.48 0.79
N LEU A 144 -5.75 1.42 -0.24
CA LEU A 144 -4.83 2.52 -0.60
C LEU A 144 -5.53 3.66 -1.34
N GLN A 145 -6.78 3.48 -1.78
CA GLN A 145 -7.60 4.57 -2.36
C GLN A 145 -8.00 5.63 -1.31
N ARG A 146 -7.86 5.32 -0.02
CA ARG A 146 -8.23 6.21 1.09
C ARG A 146 -7.37 7.46 1.12
N THR A 147 -8.02 8.62 1.10
CA THR A 147 -7.35 9.93 0.94
C THR A 147 -6.76 10.50 2.23
N TRP A 148 -6.58 9.65 3.24
CA TRP A 148 -6.13 10.02 4.58
C TRP A 148 -4.73 9.46 4.84
N LYS A 149 -3.91 10.22 5.55
CA LYS A 149 -2.55 9.80 5.87
C LYS A 149 -2.55 8.95 7.14
N PRO A 150 -2.03 7.72 7.14
CA PRO A 150 -1.77 7.02 8.40
C PRO A 150 -0.73 7.78 9.24
N PHE A 151 -0.78 7.60 10.56
CA PHE A 151 0.26 8.08 11.46
C PHE A 151 1.58 7.37 11.13
N ASN A 152 2.67 8.16 11.09
CA ASN A 152 4.01 7.58 11.04
C ASN A 152 4.27 6.91 12.39
N PRO A 153 4.57 5.60 12.45
CA PRO A 153 4.82 4.92 13.70
C PRO A 153 6.02 5.51 14.45
N ILE A 154 5.98 5.43 15.78
CA ILE A 154 7.12 5.74 16.64
C ILE A 154 8.14 4.59 16.53
N LEU A 155 9.44 4.87 16.64
CA LEU A 155 10.46 3.82 16.65
C LEU A 155 10.17 2.77 17.74
N GLY A 156 10.16 1.48 17.38
CA GLY A 156 9.79 0.38 18.27
C GLY A 156 8.29 0.20 18.50
N GLU A 157 7.43 1.03 17.90
CA GLU A 157 5.99 0.75 17.83
C GLU A 157 5.76 -0.55 17.08
N THR A 158 4.78 -1.33 17.53
CA THR A 158 4.40 -2.61 16.95
C THR A 158 2.93 -2.63 16.57
N TYR A 159 2.52 -3.61 15.78
CA TYR A 159 1.11 -3.95 15.62
C TYR A 159 0.95 -5.45 15.47
N GLU A 160 0.04 -6.05 16.24
CA GLU A 160 -0.26 -7.49 16.21
C GLU A 160 -1.70 -7.82 15.78
N LEU A 161 -1.83 -8.96 15.08
CA LEU A 161 -3.09 -9.58 14.68
C LEU A 161 -2.94 -11.11 14.73
N VAL A 162 -3.76 -11.78 15.55
CA VAL A 162 -3.76 -13.27 15.69
C VAL A 162 -5.15 -13.91 15.59
N ASN A 163 -6.18 -13.11 15.33
CA ASN A 163 -7.59 -13.54 15.36
C ASN A 163 -8.27 -13.44 13.98
N HIS A 164 -7.53 -13.78 12.93
CA HIS A 164 -8.04 -13.78 11.56
C HIS A 164 -7.38 -14.89 10.74
N ALA A 165 -8.20 -15.81 10.20
CA ALA A 165 -7.78 -16.85 9.25
C ALA A 165 -6.55 -17.69 9.69
N GLY A 166 -6.39 -17.93 11.00
CA GLY A 166 -5.23 -18.65 11.53
C GLY A 166 -3.90 -17.91 11.37
N ILE A 167 -3.93 -16.65 10.95
CA ILE A 167 -2.74 -15.83 10.69
C ILE A 167 -2.18 -15.32 12.01
N THR A 168 -0.88 -15.52 12.20
CA THR A 168 -0.09 -14.75 13.14
C THR A 168 0.63 -13.64 12.38
N PHE A 169 0.27 -12.39 12.69
CA PHE A 169 0.86 -11.19 12.08
C PHE A 169 1.53 -10.32 13.16
N ILE A 170 2.74 -9.86 12.86
CA ILE A 170 3.46 -8.86 13.65
C ILE A 170 4.13 -7.85 12.72
N ALA A 171 4.00 -6.57 13.04
CA ALA A 171 4.75 -5.49 12.41
C ALA A 171 5.47 -4.65 13.46
N GLU A 172 6.62 -4.08 13.10
CA GLU A 172 7.45 -3.23 13.95
C GLU A 172 8.04 -2.06 13.15
N GLN A 173 8.07 -0.87 13.75
CA GLN A 173 8.82 0.26 13.21
C GLN A 173 10.31 0.09 13.54
N VAL A 174 11.04 -0.52 12.61
CA VAL A 174 12.45 -0.91 12.77
C VAL A 174 13.43 0.25 12.62
N SER A 175 13.06 1.32 11.90
CA SER A 175 13.87 2.55 11.77
C SER A 175 13.01 3.80 11.66
N HIS A 176 13.54 4.96 12.05
CA HIS A 176 12.85 6.26 11.96
C HIS A 176 13.55 7.28 11.05
N HIS A 177 14.85 7.10 10.79
CA HIS A 177 15.64 7.98 9.91
C HIS A 177 16.55 7.13 9.00
N PRO A 178 16.06 6.67 7.84
CA PRO A 178 14.72 6.91 7.28
C PRO A 178 13.61 6.08 7.99
N PRO A 179 12.33 6.47 7.90
CA PRO A 179 11.24 5.69 8.47
C PRO A 179 11.08 4.37 7.71
N MET A 180 11.21 3.26 8.43
CA MET A 180 11.05 1.90 7.90
C MET A 180 10.22 1.06 8.86
N GLY A 181 9.28 0.29 8.30
CA GLY A 181 8.54 -0.74 9.02
C GLY A 181 8.85 -2.12 8.44
N ALA A 182 8.90 -3.13 9.30
CA ALA A 182 8.98 -4.53 8.91
C ALA A 182 7.73 -5.25 9.40
N ALA A 183 7.23 -6.21 8.63
CA ALA A 183 6.14 -7.07 9.05
C ALA A 183 6.33 -8.51 8.58
N HIS A 184 5.76 -9.42 9.35
CA HIS A 184 5.71 -10.86 9.11
C HIS A 184 4.27 -11.34 9.33
N ALA A 185 3.78 -12.16 8.42
CA ALA A 185 2.50 -12.83 8.54
C ALA A 185 2.64 -14.28 8.13
N GLU A 186 2.12 -15.21 8.93
CA GLU A 186 2.06 -16.62 8.51
C GLU A 186 0.82 -17.35 9.03
N ASN A 187 0.34 -18.31 8.25
CA ASN A 187 -0.63 -19.34 8.64
C ASN A 187 -0.14 -20.71 8.14
N GLU A 188 -1.02 -21.71 8.05
CA GLU A 188 -0.62 -23.04 7.54
C GLU A 188 -0.26 -23.07 6.04
N HIS A 189 -0.70 -22.08 5.25
CA HIS A 189 -0.55 -22.03 3.80
C HIS A 189 0.57 -21.12 3.32
N PHE A 190 0.86 -20.02 4.02
CA PHE A 190 1.81 -19.03 3.53
C PHE A 190 2.70 -18.41 4.60
N ILE A 191 3.79 -17.80 4.13
CA ILE A 191 4.61 -16.82 4.84
C ILE A 191 4.67 -15.55 3.99
N TYR A 192 4.39 -14.41 4.58
CA TYR A 192 4.54 -13.11 3.96
C TYR A 192 5.43 -12.21 4.80
N ASP A 193 6.54 -11.76 4.21
CA ASP A 193 7.48 -10.84 4.82
C ASP A 193 7.55 -9.55 4.02
N ILE A 194 7.49 -8.42 4.71
CA ILE A 194 7.67 -7.10 4.12
C ILE A 194 8.66 -6.27 4.92
N THR A 195 9.65 -5.69 4.24
CA THR A 195 10.35 -4.48 4.72
C THR A 195 9.89 -3.32 3.85
N SER A 196 9.41 -2.24 4.45
CA SER A 196 8.82 -1.10 3.74
C SER A 196 9.49 0.21 4.13
N LYS A 197 9.91 0.95 3.11
CA LYS A 197 10.37 2.33 3.16
C LYS A 197 9.61 3.12 2.11
N VAL A 198 9.22 4.34 2.45
CA VAL A 198 8.54 5.22 1.50
C VAL A 198 9.41 6.42 1.21
N LYS A 199 9.62 6.70 -0.07
CA LYS A 199 10.23 7.96 -0.53
C LYS A 199 9.15 8.80 -1.17
N THR A 200 9.13 10.10 -0.88
CA THR A 200 8.15 11.01 -1.49
C THR A 200 8.80 12.10 -2.32
N LYS A 201 8.01 12.66 -3.24
CA LYS A 201 8.36 13.87 -3.98
C LYS A 201 7.15 14.79 -4.06
N PHE A 202 7.22 15.93 -3.38
CA PHE A 202 6.15 16.91 -3.39
C PHE A 202 6.18 17.76 -4.65
N LEU A 203 5.06 17.84 -5.36
CA LEU A 203 4.91 18.55 -6.64
C LEU A 203 4.08 19.84 -6.51
N GLY A 204 3.88 20.35 -5.28
CA GLY A 204 3.04 21.52 -5.01
C GLY A 204 1.63 21.14 -4.57
N ASN A 205 0.74 20.79 -5.49
CA ASN A 205 -0.61 20.34 -5.09
C ASN A 205 -0.78 18.81 -5.12
N SER A 206 0.28 18.08 -5.46
CA SER A 206 0.30 16.61 -5.47
C SER A 206 1.57 16.09 -4.80
N VAL A 207 1.59 14.82 -4.41
CA VAL A 207 2.81 14.11 -3.99
C VAL A 207 2.90 12.78 -4.71
N GLU A 208 4.09 12.47 -5.22
CA GLU A 208 4.45 11.12 -5.69
C GLU A 208 5.03 10.34 -4.52
N VAL A 209 4.61 9.08 -4.42
CA VAL A 209 4.95 8.14 -3.36
C VAL A 209 5.57 6.92 -4.02
N TYR A 210 6.83 6.68 -3.69
CA TYR A 210 7.64 5.61 -4.23
C TYR A 210 7.79 4.52 -3.16
N PRO A 211 7.22 3.32 -3.37
CA PRO A 211 7.29 2.22 -2.41
C PRO A 211 8.64 1.49 -2.53
N LEU A 212 9.63 1.89 -1.75
CA LEU A 212 10.88 1.13 -1.62
C LEU A 212 10.63 -0.02 -0.65
N GLY A 213 10.13 -1.14 -1.16
CA GLY A 213 9.78 -2.30 -0.34
C GLY A 213 10.36 -3.60 -0.87
N ARG A 214 10.63 -4.53 0.04
CA ARG A 214 10.86 -5.95 -0.26
C ARG A 214 9.64 -6.70 0.23
N SER A 215 8.78 -7.16 -0.68
CA SER A 215 7.56 -7.93 -0.37
C SER A 215 7.72 -9.35 -0.87
N ARG A 216 7.83 -10.30 0.05
CA ARG A 216 8.13 -11.71 -0.25
C ARG A 216 7.03 -12.61 0.26
N LEU A 217 6.47 -13.41 -0.64
CA LEU A 217 5.45 -14.39 -0.32
C LEU A 217 6.01 -15.79 -0.58
N THR A 218 5.91 -16.68 0.40
CA THR A 218 6.23 -18.10 0.27
C THR A 218 4.96 -18.91 0.44
N LEU A 219 4.62 -19.75 -0.54
CA LEU A 219 3.52 -20.70 -0.47
C LEU A 219 4.05 -22.03 0.07
N LYS A 220 3.60 -22.45 1.26
CA LYS A 220 4.23 -23.48 2.08
C LYS A 220 4.15 -24.88 1.45
N LYS A 221 3.03 -25.25 0.81
CA LYS A 221 2.85 -26.57 0.19
C LYS A 221 3.78 -26.74 -1.02
N SER A 222 3.89 -25.71 -1.85
CA SER A 222 4.67 -25.76 -3.09
C SER A 222 6.15 -25.37 -2.91
N GLY A 223 6.47 -24.63 -1.84
CA GLY A 223 7.77 -24.00 -1.64
C GLY A 223 8.04 -22.82 -2.60
N VAL A 224 7.05 -22.39 -3.37
CA VAL A 224 7.17 -21.28 -4.32
C VAL A 224 7.40 -19.98 -3.57
N VAL A 225 8.39 -19.22 -4.04
CA VAL A 225 8.74 -17.90 -3.49
C VAL A 225 8.47 -16.82 -4.54
N LEU A 226 7.60 -15.87 -4.21
CA LEU A 226 7.18 -14.76 -5.06
C LEU A 226 7.68 -13.42 -4.52
N ASP A 227 8.15 -12.56 -5.42
CA ASP A 227 8.60 -11.21 -5.10
C ASP A 227 7.78 -10.16 -5.84
N LEU A 228 7.36 -9.11 -5.13
CA LEU A 228 6.53 -8.04 -5.67
C LEU A 228 7.31 -6.73 -5.82
N VAL A 229 7.24 -6.17 -7.02
CA VAL A 229 7.51 -4.75 -7.30
C VAL A 229 6.17 -4.03 -7.55
N PRO A 230 5.67 -3.23 -6.60
CA PRO A 230 4.40 -2.51 -6.73
C PRO A 230 4.54 -1.19 -7.52
N PRO A 231 3.52 -0.69 -8.24
CA PRO A 231 3.58 0.62 -8.90
C PRO A 231 3.72 1.77 -7.90
N PRO A 232 4.23 2.95 -8.35
CA PRO A 232 4.19 4.16 -7.54
C PRO A 232 2.75 4.64 -7.34
N THR A 233 2.54 5.45 -6.29
CA THR A 233 1.26 6.08 -6.00
C THR A 233 1.38 7.59 -6.13
N LYS A 234 0.35 8.25 -6.64
CA LYS A 234 0.24 9.70 -6.68
C LYS A 234 -0.99 10.15 -5.91
N VAL A 235 -0.78 11.05 -4.95
CA VAL A 235 -1.88 11.70 -4.24
C VAL A 235 -2.06 13.09 -4.84
N HIS A 236 -3.22 13.32 -5.43
CA HIS A 236 -3.58 14.56 -6.11
C HIS A 236 -4.37 15.48 -5.17
N ASN A 237 -4.36 16.78 -5.45
CA ASN A 237 -5.18 17.78 -4.76
C ASN A 237 -5.01 17.74 -3.23
N LEU A 238 -3.77 17.82 -2.76
CA LEU A 238 -3.45 17.78 -1.32
C LEU A 238 -3.97 19.00 -0.57
N ILE A 239 -3.93 20.16 -1.22
CA ILE A 239 -4.18 21.48 -0.60
C ILE A 239 -5.39 22.13 -1.26
N PHE A 240 -5.44 22.13 -2.59
CA PHE A 240 -6.52 22.67 -3.39
C PHE A 240 -7.25 21.53 -4.13
N GLY A 241 -8.57 21.45 -3.98
CA GLY A 241 -9.39 20.39 -4.59
C GLY A 241 -9.74 19.24 -3.66
N ARG A 242 -10.66 18.38 -4.09
CA ARG A 242 -10.90 17.09 -3.43
C ARG A 242 -9.67 16.22 -3.62
N THR A 243 -9.05 15.78 -2.53
CA THR A 243 -7.93 14.83 -2.59
C THR A 243 -8.40 13.53 -3.22
N TRP A 244 -7.58 12.95 -4.09
CA TRP A 244 -7.80 11.62 -4.66
C TRP A 244 -6.46 10.94 -4.93
N ILE A 245 -6.51 9.63 -5.10
CA ILE A 245 -5.32 8.78 -5.24
C ILE A 245 -5.38 8.05 -6.57
N ASP A 246 -4.22 7.97 -7.21
CA ASP A 246 -3.95 7.13 -8.37
C ASP A 246 -2.70 6.28 -8.13
N SER A 247 -2.57 5.13 -8.77
CA SER A 247 -1.36 4.28 -8.67
C SER A 247 -0.94 3.76 -10.04
N PRO A 248 -0.52 4.65 -10.96
CA PRO A 248 -0.26 4.26 -12.34
C PRO A 248 1.07 3.51 -12.49
N GLY A 249 1.13 2.68 -13.53
CA GLY A 249 2.35 1.98 -13.93
C GLY A 249 2.30 0.48 -13.64
N GLU A 250 3.46 -0.15 -13.63
CA GLU A 250 3.58 -1.60 -13.61
C GLU A 250 3.63 -2.15 -12.19
N MET A 251 2.84 -3.19 -11.95
CA MET A 251 3.01 -4.14 -10.86
C MET A 251 3.61 -5.42 -11.42
N ILE A 252 4.74 -5.85 -10.87
CA ILE A 252 5.45 -7.06 -11.30
C ILE A 252 5.51 -8.03 -10.12
N LEU A 253 4.94 -9.22 -10.30
CA LEU A 253 5.06 -10.33 -9.36
C LEU A 253 5.89 -11.43 -10.00
N THR A 254 7.10 -11.66 -9.51
CA THR A 254 8.02 -12.65 -10.06
C THR A 254 8.07 -13.90 -9.20
N ASN A 255 7.88 -15.07 -9.81
CA ASN A 255 8.19 -16.34 -9.19
C ASN A 255 9.70 -16.58 -9.25
N LEU A 256 10.38 -16.42 -8.11
CA LEU A 256 11.83 -16.59 -8.02
C LEU A 256 12.27 -18.06 -8.13
N THR A 257 11.33 -19.00 -8.04
CA THR A 257 11.60 -20.44 -8.14
C THR A 257 11.57 -20.92 -9.59
N THR A 258 10.63 -20.43 -10.40
CA THR A 258 10.43 -20.89 -11.80
C THR A 258 10.80 -19.87 -12.86
N GLY A 259 10.80 -18.57 -12.53
CA GLY A 259 10.95 -17.47 -13.48
C GLY A 259 9.64 -16.99 -14.12
N ASP A 260 8.52 -17.66 -13.85
CA ASP A 260 7.19 -17.18 -14.27
C ASP A 260 6.89 -15.81 -13.63
N LYS A 261 6.11 -14.97 -14.29
CA LYS A 261 5.80 -13.62 -13.78
C LYS A 261 4.39 -13.18 -14.08
N VAL A 262 3.83 -12.34 -13.23
CA VAL A 262 2.64 -11.54 -13.52
C VAL A 262 3.10 -10.11 -13.76
N LEU A 263 2.68 -9.53 -14.88
CA LEU A 263 2.88 -8.11 -15.18
C LEU A 263 1.49 -7.49 -15.38
N LEU A 264 1.12 -6.58 -14.49
CA LEU A 264 -0.14 -5.84 -14.55
C LEU A 264 0.13 -4.36 -14.65
N TYR A 265 -0.53 -3.69 -15.58
CA TYR A 265 -0.42 -2.27 -15.81
C TYR A 265 -1.65 -1.56 -15.22
N PHE A 266 -1.41 -0.67 -14.27
CA PHE A 266 -2.40 0.19 -13.68
C PHE A 266 -2.55 1.42 -14.56
N GLN A 267 -3.73 1.57 -15.17
CA GLN A 267 -4.01 2.66 -16.08
C GLN A 267 -4.06 3.98 -15.31
N PRO A 268 -3.33 5.03 -15.77
CA PRO A 268 -3.44 6.34 -15.17
C PRO A 268 -4.84 6.92 -15.42
N CYS A 269 -5.32 7.74 -14.48
CA CYS A 269 -6.53 8.52 -14.69
C CYS A 269 -6.33 9.52 -15.85
N GLY A 270 -6.95 9.21 -16.99
CA GLY A 270 -6.93 10.00 -18.21
C GLY A 270 -8.03 11.07 -18.26
N TRP A 271 -8.29 11.54 -19.49
CA TRP A 271 -9.32 12.56 -19.74
C TRP A 271 -10.70 12.06 -19.31
N PHE A 272 -11.46 12.94 -18.67
CA PHE A 272 -12.79 12.63 -18.17
C PHE A 272 -12.88 11.44 -17.18
N GLY A 273 -11.77 11.07 -16.54
CA GLY A 273 -11.70 9.91 -15.65
C GLY A 273 -11.53 8.56 -16.38
N ALA A 274 -11.27 8.56 -17.68
CA ALA A 274 -10.98 7.35 -18.45
C ALA A 274 -9.77 6.60 -17.87
N GLY A 275 -9.80 5.26 -17.84
CA GLY A 275 -8.71 4.46 -17.27
C GLY A 275 -8.66 4.45 -15.74
N ARG A 276 -9.41 5.32 -15.05
CA ARG A 276 -9.36 5.39 -13.59
C ARG A 276 -9.81 4.06 -12.99
N TYR A 277 -8.95 3.52 -12.14
CA TYR A 277 -9.07 2.21 -11.49
C TYR A 277 -8.79 1.00 -12.37
N GLU A 278 -8.63 1.16 -13.68
CA GLU A 278 -8.44 0.04 -14.60
C GLU A 278 -7.06 -0.59 -14.42
N VAL A 279 -7.03 -1.92 -14.48
CA VAL A 279 -5.81 -2.72 -14.44
C VAL A 279 -5.95 -3.86 -15.44
N ASP A 280 -4.90 -4.09 -16.21
CA ASP A 280 -4.84 -5.14 -17.22
C ASP A 280 -3.41 -5.67 -17.38
N GLY A 281 -3.28 -6.92 -17.81
CA GLY A 281 -1.99 -7.53 -18.08
C GLY A 281 -2.07 -9.04 -18.09
N TYR A 282 -0.96 -9.71 -17.87
CA TYR A 282 -0.87 -11.15 -18.09
C TYR A 282 -0.02 -11.88 -17.05
N VAL A 283 -0.35 -13.15 -16.88
CA VAL A 283 0.59 -14.15 -16.37
C VAL A 283 1.41 -14.68 -17.54
N TYR A 284 2.73 -14.64 -17.38
CA TYR A 284 3.72 -15.14 -18.31
C TYR A 284 4.45 -16.33 -17.70
N ASN A 285 4.82 -17.30 -18.54
CA ASN A 285 5.78 -18.32 -18.15
C ASN A 285 7.22 -17.76 -18.17
N SER A 286 8.20 -18.58 -17.76
CA SER A 286 9.63 -18.25 -17.79
C SER A 286 10.21 -17.96 -19.18
N GLU A 287 9.50 -18.31 -20.25
CA GLU A 287 9.88 -18.04 -21.65
C GLU A 287 9.26 -16.73 -22.19
N GLU A 288 8.63 -15.95 -21.31
CA GLU A 288 7.92 -14.70 -21.63
C GLU A 288 6.70 -14.88 -22.53
N GLU A 289 6.13 -16.08 -22.56
CA GLU A 289 4.88 -16.35 -23.29
C GLU A 289 3.67 -16.07 -22.40
N PRO A 290 2.69 -15.28 -22.85
CA PRO A 290 1.46 -15.05 -22.09
C PRO A 290 0.65 -16.35 -22.00
N LYS A 291 0.04 -16.58 -20.83
CA LYS A 291 -0.78 -17.76 -20.54
C LYS A 291 -2.18 -17.41 -20.06
N ILE A 292 -2.31 -16.34 -19.29
CA ILE A 292 -3.57 -15.90 -18.71
C ILE A 292 -3.64 -14.37 -18.80
N LEU A 293 -4.67 -13.85 -19.47
CA LEU A 293 -5.07 -12.45 -19.40
C LEU A 293 -5.71 -12.20 -18.03
N MET A 294 -5.34 -11.10 -17.38
CA MET A 294 -5.95 -10.60 -16.15
C MET A 294 -6.42 -9.16 -16.39
N THR A 295 -7.64 -8.84 -15.99
CA THR A 295 -8.20 -7.50 -16.19
C THR A 295 -9.30 -7.19 -15.17
N GLY A 296 -9.45 -5.92 -14.83
CA GLY A 296 -10.54 -5.46 -13.97
C GLY A 296 -10.33 -4.05 -13.47
N LYS A 297 -10.87 -3.78 -12.27
CA LYS A 297 -10.67 -2.54 -11.55
C LYS A 297 -10.16 -2.82 -10.15
N TRP A 298 -9.01 -2.27 -9.80
CA TRP A 298 -8.36 -2.54 -8.51
C TRP A 298 -9.16 -2.05 -7.30
N ASN A 299 -10.20 -1.24 -7.51
CA ASN A 299 -11.13 -0.80 -6.47
C ASN A 299 -12.48 -1.56 -6.47
N GLU A 300 -12.67 -2.55 -7.34
CA GLU A 300 -13.96 -3.24 -7.48
C GLU A 300 -13.81 -4.76 -7.62
N SER A 301 -13.18 -5.24 -8.70
CA SER A 301 -13.02 -6.66 -8.96
C SER A 301 -11.93 -6.94 -9.99
N LEU A 302 -11.44 -8.18 -10.01
CA LEU A 302 -10.46 -8.68 -10.96
C LEU A 302 -10.95 -9.99 -11.57
N SER A 303 -10.74 -10.13 -12.88
CA SER A 303 -11.07 -11.32 -13.64
C SER A 303 -9.86 -11.82 -14.42
N TYR A 304 -9.94 -13.07 -14.87
CA TYR A 304 -8.92 -13.71 -15.69
C TYR A 304 -9.53 -14.56 -16.79
N GLN A 305 -8.74 -14.80 -17.84
CA GLN A 305 -9.10 -15.68 -18.95
C GLN A 305 -7.84 -16.28 -19.59
N PRO A 306 -7.79 -17.60 -19.83
CA PRO A 306 -6.69 -18.20 -20.60
C PRO A 306 -6.53 -17.55 -21.98
N CYS A 307 -5.29 -17.33 -22.40
CA CYS A 307 -4.98 -16.70 -23.69
C CYS A 307 -3.98 -17.52 -24.52
N ASP A 308 -3.90 -17.23 -25.82
CA ASP A 308 -2.86 -17.74 -26.72
C ASP A 308 -1.56 -16.94 -26.61
N LEU A 309 -0.59 -17.23 -27.50
CA LEU A 309 0.73 -16.60 -27.50
C LEU A 309 0.69 -15.12 -27.89
N GLU A 310 -0.37 -14.70 -28.57
CA GLU A 310 -0.66 -13.32 -28.94
C GLU A 310 -1.36 -12.54 -27.81
N GLY A 311 -1.75 -13.23 -26.72
CA GLY A 311 -2.49 -12.66 -25.60
C GLY A 311 -4.00 -12.60 -25.84
N GLU A 312 -4.50 -13.19 -26.93
CA GLU A 312 -5.92 -13.21 -27.22
C GLU A 312 -6.63 -14.33 -26.42
N PRO A 313 -7.85 -14.10 -25.91
CA PRO A 313 -8.60 -15.13 -25.23
C PRO A 313 -8.79 -16.40 -26.05
N LEU A 314 -8.54 -17.56 -25.44
CA LEU A 314 -8.67 -18.84 -26.14
C LEU A 314 -10.12 -19.07 -26.63
N PRO A 315 -10.33 -19.62 -27.84
CA PRO A 315 -11.66 -19.91 -28.36
C PRO A 315 -12.49 -20.78 -27.40
N GLY A 316 -13.70 -20.33 -27.07
CA GLY A 316 -14.62 -21.05 -26.16
C GLY A 316 -14.30 -20.89 -24.67
N SER A 317 -13.23 -20.20 -24.29
CA SER A 317 -13.02 -19.77 -22.92
C SER A 317 -13.95 -18.59 -22.57
N THR A 318 -14.20 -18.39 -21.28
CA THR A 318 -14.94 -17.22 -20.78
C THR A 318 -14.14 -16.55 -19.67
N MET A 319 -14.29 -15.23 -19.57
CA MET A 319 -13.77 -14.43 -18.47
C MET A 319 -14.37 -14.93 -17.14
N LYS A 320 -13.52 -15.14 -16.13
CA LYS A 320 -13.92 -15.58 -14.79
C LYS A 320 -13.43 -14.59 -13.74
N GLU A 321 -14.30 -14.25 -12.81
CA GLU A 321 -13.91 -13.44 -11.65
C GLU A 321 -13.04 -14.24 -10.69
N VAL A 322 -11.94 -13.65 -10.21
CA VAL A 322 -11.07 -14.23 -9.18
C VAL A 322 -11.17 -13.49 -7.85
N TRP A 323 -11.44 -12.19 -7.89
CA TRP A 323 -11.53 -11.36 -6.69
C TRP A 323 -12.56 -10.25 -6.88
N ARG A 324 -13.21 -9.88 -5.78
CA ARG A 324 -14.11 -8.75 -5.67
C ARG A 324 -13.92 -8.08 -4.32
N ALA A 325 -13.88 -6.75 -4.33
CA ALA A 325 -13.85 -5.95 -3.11
C ALA A 325 -15.10 -6.26 -2.27
N ALA A 326 -14.89 -6.53 -0.99
CA ALA A 326 -15.95 -6.72 -0.02
C ALA A 326 -16.77 -5.44 0.15
N ASP A 327 -18.04 -5.61 0.55
CA ASP A 327 -18.87 -4.47 0.94
C ASP A 327 -18.22 -3.71 2.10
N ALA A 328 -18.30 -2.38 2.05
CA ALA A 328 -17.79 -1.49 3.07
C ALA A 328 -18.93 -0.66 3.71
N PRO A 329 -18.78 -0.24 4.99
CA PRO A 329 -19.71 0.67 5.64
C PRO A 329 -20.01 1.93 4.80
N LYS A 330 -21.30 2.20 4.58
CA LYS A 330 -21.73 3.42 3.88
C LYS A 330 -21.46 4.65 4.75
N ASN A 331 -20.94 5.72 4.14
CA ASN A 331 -20.64 7.00 4.79
C ASN A 331 -19.61 6.92 5.93
N ASP A 332 -18.72 5.93 5.92
CA ASP A 332 -17.60 5.92 6.84
C ASP A 332 -16.70 7.14 6.61
N LYS A 333 -16.40 7.90 7.66
CA LYS A 333 -15.61 9.13 7.60
C LYS A 333 -14.23 8.91 6.98
N PHE A 334 -13.60 7.80 7.33
CA PHE A 334 -12.26 7.46 6.88
C PHE A 334 -12.28 6.47 5.72
N GLN A 335 -13.45 6.01 5.27
CA GLN A 335 -13.63 5.01 4.21
C GLN A 335 -13.06 3.63 4.59
N TYR A 336 -13.16 3.27 5.88
CA TYR A 336 -12.73 1.96 6.37
C TYR A 336 -13.61 0.83 5.87
N THR A 337 -13.00 -0.30 5.48
CA THR A 337 -13.70 -1.58 5.31
C THR A 337 -14.15 -2.11 6.67
N HIS A 338 -15.04 -3.12 6.66
CA HIS A 338 -15.36 -3.83 7.90
C HIS A 338 -14.11 -4.46 8.52
N PHE A 339 -13.17 -4.93 7.70
CA PHE A 339 -11.89 -5.43 8.18
C PHE A 339 -11.02 -4.34 8.80
N ALA A 340 -10.92 -3.15 8.18
CA ALA A 340 -10.21 -2.01 8.74
C ALA A 340 -10.73 -1.64 10.16
N HIS A 341 -12.05 -1.62 10.36
CA HIS A 341 -12.66 -1.45 11.68
C HIS A 341 -12.30 -2.59 12.64
N LYS A 342 -12.37 -3.84 12.17
CA LYS A 342 -11.98 -5.01 12.96
C LYS A 342 -10.54 -4.91 13.43
N ILE A 343 -9.58 -4.59 12.56
CA ILE A 343 -8.17 -4.58 12.95
C ILE A 343 -7.81 -3.41 13.89
N ASN A 344 -8.57 -2.31 13.84
CA ASN A 344 -8.36 -1.15 14.69
C ASN A 344 -9.00 -1.25 16.08
N SER A 345 -9.98 -2.15 16.25
CA SER A 345 -10.74 -2.29 17.49
C SER A 345 -9.96 -3.00 18.60
N PHE A 346 -10.24 -2.62 19.84
CA PHE A 346 -9.78 -3.30 21.04
C PHE A 346 -10.53 -4.61 21.31
N ASP A 347 -11.77 -4.75 20.83
CA ASP A 347 -12.59 -5.95 21.04
C ASP A 347 -12.04 -7.17 20.30
N THR A 348 -11.21 -6.91 19.29
CA THR A 348 -10.51 -7.85 18.43
C THR A 348 -9.00 -7.74 18.61
N ALA A 349 -8.53 -7.08 19.67
CA ALA A 349 -7.12 -7.11 20.02
C ALA A 349 -6.72 -8.50 20.54
N PRO A 350 -5.48 -8.95 20.29
CA PRO A 350 -4.96 -10.15 20.94
C PRO A 350 -4.97 -10.04 22.47
N LYS A 351 -5.12 -11.18 23.16
CA LYS A 351 -4.92 -11.24 24.61
C LYS A 351 -3.48 -10.88 24.96
N LYS A 352 -3.30 -10.16 26.09
CA LYS A 352 -1.99 -9.66 26.57
C LYS A 352 -1.26 -8.82 25.50
N LEU A 353 -1.97 -7.83 24.98
CA LEU A 353 -1.48 -6.89 23.97
C LEU A 353 -0.12 -6.29 24.38
N LEU A 354 0.82 -6.23 23.42
CA LEU A 354 2.09 -5.55 23.62
C LEU A 354 1.87 -4.09 23.98
N ALA A 355 2.63 -3.58 24.97
CA ALA A 355 2.59 -2.16 25.33
C ALA A 355 2.99 -1.24 24.16
N SER A 356 3.72 -1.76 23.17
CA SER A 356 4.11 -1.07 21.95
C SER A 356 3.03 -1.09 20.86
N ASP A 357 1.89 -1.75 21.06
CA ASP A 357 0.87 -1.93 20.01
C ASP A 357 0.21 -0.61 19.60
N SER A 358 0.08 -0.39 18.28
CA SER A 358 -0.52 0.78 17.67
C SER A 358 -1.94 1.11 18.16
N ARG A 359 -2.71 0.14 18.68
CA ARG A 359 -4.05 0.43 19.25
C ARG A 359 -3.97 1.29 20.51
N LEU A 360 -2.91 1.13 21.31
CA LEU A 360 -2.69 1.88 22.56
C LEU A 360 -2.20 3.31 22.32
N ARG A 361 -1.77 3.62 21.10
CA ARG A 361 -1.16 4.89 20.74
C ARG A 361 -2.14 6.08 20.95
N PRO A 362 -1.83 7.05 21.84
CA PRO A 362 -2.83 7.98 22.36
C PRO A 362 -3.29 9.06 21.38
N ASP A 363 -2.43 9.58 20.50
CA ASP A 363 -2.81 10.53 19.45
C ASP A 363 -3.71 9.89 18.39
N ARG A 364 -3.36 8.66 17.98
CA ARG A 364 -4.17 7.83 17.09
C ARG A 364 -5.53 7.49 17.70
N TYR A 365 -5.58 7.12 18.98
CA TYR A 365 -6.83 6.80 19.67
C TYR A 365 -7.71 8.04 19.88
N ALA A 366 -7.12 9.18 20.25
CA ALA A 366 -7.85 10.44 20.36
C ALA A 366 -8.50 10.86 19.03
N LEU A 367 -7.81 10.67 17.90
CA LEU A 367 -8.38 10.94 16.57
C LEU A 367 -9.56 10.02 16.25
N GLU A 368 -9.49 8.74 16.61
CA GLU A 368 -10.60 7.80 16.44
C GLU A 368 -11.85 8.26 17.21
N LYS A 369 -11.66 8.81 18.41
CA LYS A 369 -12.75 9.38 19.22
C LYS A 369 -13.21 10.77 18.77
N GLY A 370 -12.63 11.32 17.71
CA GLY A 370 -12.98 12.63 17.17
C GLY A 370 -12.40 13.82 17.94
N ASP A 371 -11.51 13.59 18.92
CA ASP A 371 -10.86 14.66 19.69
C ASP A 371 -9.58 15.14 19.00
N LEU A 372 -9.75 16.03 18.02
CA LEU A 372 -8.65 16.62 17.26
C LEU A 372 -7.66 17.41 18.11
N SER A 373 -8.14 18.05 19.19
CA SER A 373 -7.30 18.85 20.08
C SER A 373 -6.34 17.93 20.84
N LYS A 374 -6.88 16.90 21.49
CA LYS A 374 -6.08 15.89 22.19
C LYS A 374 -5.17 15.10 21.26
N ALA A 375 -5.65 14.74 20.07
CA ALA A 375 -4.82 14.06 19.08
C ALA A 375 -3.60 14.92 18.68
N SER A 376 -3.80 16.23 18.52
CA SER A 376 -2.71 17.16 18.18
C SER A 376 -1.71 17.32 19.33
N SER A 377 -2.18 17.48 20.58
CA SER A 377 -1.30 17.63 21.74
C SER A 377 -0.50 16.35 22.04
N GLU A 378 -1.15 15.18 21.99
CA GLU A 378 -0.49 13.89 22.19
C GLU A 378 0.53 13.59 21.09
N LYS A 379 0.24 13.96 19.83
CA LYS A 379 1.18 13.79 18.72
C LYS A 379 2.45 14.61 18.96
N SER A 380 2.30 15.88 19.35
CA SER A 380 3.45 16.73 19.71
C SER A 380 4.25 16.13 20.87
N ARG A 381 3.58 15.65 21.92
CA ARG A 381 4.21 15.02 23.09
C ARG A 381 5.01 13.77 22.71
N LEU A 382 4.43 12.87 21.90
CA LEU A 382 5.10 11.64 21.44
C LEU A 382 6.30 11.94 20.54
N GLU A 383 6.16 12.87 19.60
CA GLU A 383 7.26 13.27 18.72
C GLU A 383 8.42 13.91 19.51
N GLU A 384 8.13 14.75 20.50
CA GLU A 384 9.14 15.34 21.38
C GLU A 384 9.84 14.29 22.24
N ARG A 385 9.07 13.35 22.83
CA ARG A 385 9.62 12.22 23.58
C ARG A 385 10.55 11.37 22.71
N GLN A 386 10.16 11.05 21.49
CA GLN A 386 11.00 10.31 20.55
C GLN A 386 12.29 11.08 20.19
N ARG A 387 12.22 12.41 19.98
CA ARG A 387 13.41 13.25 19.74
C ARG A 387 14.35 13.30 20.96
N ALA A 388 13.80 13.32 22.17
CA ALA A 388 14.57 13.29 23.41
C ALA A 388 15.27 11.94 23.64
N ASP A 389 14.55 10.84 23.40
CA ASP A 389 15.11 9.49 23.44
C ASP A 389 16.24 9.32 22.41
N ARG A 390 16.03 9.72 21.16
CA ARG A 390 17.08 9.69 20.13
C ARG A 390 18.35 10.42 20.58
N ARG A 391 18.24 11.64 21.11
CA ARG A 391 19.39 12.40 21.63
C ARG A 391 20.09 11.66 22.78
N THR A 392 19.32 10.98 23.63
CA THR A 392 19.86 10.20 24.75
C THR A 392 20.64 8.98 24.26
N ARG A 393 20.12 8.24 23.27
CA ARG A 393 20.80 7.12 22.63
C ARG A 393 22.08 7.55 21.93
N GLU A 394 22.02 8.61 21.12
CA GLU A 394 23.19 9.18 20.44
C GLU A 394 24.29 9.61 21.43
N ALA A 395 23.92 10.24 22.56
CA ALA A 395 24.87 10.66 23.58
C ALA A 395 25.55 9.48 24.32
N LYS A 396 24.88 8.32 24.40
CA LYS A 396 25.42 7.09 24.99
C LYS A 396 26.20 6.22 24.00
N GLY A 397 26.05 6.48 22.70
CA GLY A 397 26.54 5.58 21.65
C GLY A 397 25.70 4.31 21.52
N ASP A 398 24.46 4.32 22.02
CA ASP A 398 23.55 3.18 21.96
C ASP A 398 22.83 3.15 20.61
N GLU A 399 22.76 1.96 20.00
CA GLU A 399 22.00 1.72 18.78
C GLU A 399 20.66 1.07 19.10
N PHE A 400 19.58 1.51 18.43
CA PHE A 400 18.29 0.85 18.57
C PHE A 400 18.27 -0.47 17.83
N LYS A 401 17.82 -1.52 18.51
CA LYS A 401 17.66 -2.86 17.94
C LYS A 401 16.18 -3.22 17.97
N PRO A 402 15.56 -3.49 16.81
CA PRO A 402 14.20 -4.00 16.78
C PRO A 402 14.10 -5.33 17.55
N LYS A 403 12.95 -5.57 18.16
CA LYS A 403 12.76 -6.75 19.01
C LYS A 403 12.41 -8.00 18.21
N TRP A 404 11.56 -7.85 17.19
CA TRP A 404 10.95 -8.96 16.46
C TRP A 404 11.62 -9.22 15.10
N PHE A 405 12.49 -8.31 14.67
CA PHE A 405 13.19 -8.38 13.40
C PHE A 405 14.70 -8.13 13.57
N ASN A 406 15.51 -8.79 12.77
CA ASN A 406 16.95 -8.55 12.68
C ASN A 406 17.26 -7.90 11.34
N LEU A 407 18.18 -6.92 11.33
CA LEU A 407 18.78 -6.44 10.08
C LEU A 407 19.54 -7.61 9.43
N SER A 408 19.23 -7.92 8.18
CA SER A 408 19.91 -8.97 7.43
C SER A 408 21.07 -8.41 6.60
N ASN A 409 21.83 -9.30 5.96
CA ASN A 409 22.87 -8.90 5.00
C ASN A 409 22.30 -8.65 3.58
N GLU A 410 20.99 -8.83 3.39
CA GLU A 410 20.33 -8.61 2.10
C GLU A 410 20.12 -7.10 1.87
N VAL A 411 20.54 -6.65 0.70
CA VAL A 411 20.17 -5.33 0.15
C VAL A 411 19.33 -5.59 -1.08
N CYS A 412 18.05 -5.23 -1.02
CA CYS A 412 17.10 -5.40 -2.10
C CYS A 412 17.14 -4.18 -3.04
N PRO A 413 17.54 -4.34 -4.30
CA PRO A 413 17.47 -3.26 -5.28
C PRO A 413 16.02 -3.04 -5.71
N THR A 414 15.53 -1.80 -5.62
CA THR A 414 14.21 -1.42 -6.14
C THR A 414 14.38 -0.42 -7.30
N PRO A 415 13.34 -0.20 -8.13
CA PRO A 415 13.38 0.83 -9.17
C PRO A 415 13.69 2.25 -8.65
N TRP A 416 13.55 2.49 -7.34
CA TRP A 416 13.70 3.81 -6.72
C TRP A 416 14.89 3.91 -5.75
N GLY A 417 15.70 2.86 -5.66
CA GLY A 417 16.93 2.80 -4.86
C GLY A 417 17.03 1.52 -4.03
N ASP A 418 18.13 1.40 -3.30
CA ASP A 418 18.43 0.22 -2.49
C ASP A 418 17.71 0.25 -1.13
N LEU A 419 17.36 -0.94 -0.65
CA LEU A 419 16.67 -1.17 0.60
C LEU A 419 17.39 -2.23 1.45
N GLU A 420 17.78 -1.86 2.66
CA GLU A 420 18.21 -2.81 3.69
C GLU A 420 17.01 -3.65 4.16
N VAL A 421 17.17 -4.96 4.25
CA VAL A 421 16.08 -5.89 4.59
C VAL A 421 16.14 -6.28 6.07
N TYR A 422 14.97 -6.34 6.70
CA TYR A 422 14.78 -6.83 8.06
C TYR A 422 14.05 -8.17 8.01
N GLU A 423 14.65 -9.20 8.61
CA GLU A 423 14.13 -10.56 8.64
C GLU A 423 13.49 -10.85 9.99
N TYR A 424 12.34 -11.52 9.95
CA TYR A 424 11.65 -11.96 11.16
C TYR A 424 12.50 -12.97 11.94
N ASN A 425 12.60 -12.79 13.27
CA ASN A 425 13.52 -13.57 14.10
C ASN A 425 12.86 -14.72 14.90
N GLY A 426 11.57 -14.98 14.68
CA GLY A 426 10.84 -16.08 15.34
C GLY A 426 10.39 -15.81 16.79
N LYS A 427 10.96 -14.80 17.47
CA LYS A 427 10.71 -14.54 18.90
C LYS A 427 9.25 -14.20 19.21
N TYR A 428 8.51 -13.64 18.26
CA TYR A 428 7.10 -13.31 18.46
C TYR A 428 6.23 -14.58 18.52
N HIS A 429 6.56 -15.63 17.76
CA HIS A 429 5.90 -16.93 17.88
C HIS A 429 6.17 -17.58 19.24
N GLU A 430 7.41 -17.52 19.73
CA GLU A 430 7.74 -17.99 21.07
C GLU A 430 6.94 -17.22 22.14
N HIS A 431 6.84 -15.90 21.99
CA HIS A 431 6.04 -15.04 22.86
C HIS A 431 4.55 -15.43 22.86
N ARG A 432 3.95 -15.65 21.67
CA ARG A 432 2.55 -16.07 21.55
C ARG A 432 2.29 -17.46 22.12
N ALA A 433 3.17 -18.42 21.83
CA ALA A 433 3.08 -19.77 22.37
C ALA A 433 3.15 -19.76 23.92
N ALA A 434 4.00 -18.92 24.51
CA ALA A 434 4.08 -18.75 25.95
C ALA A 434 2.79 -18.14 26.54
N ILE A 435 2.19 -17.16 25.87
CA ILE A 435 0.89 -16.59 26.28
C ILE A 435 -0.19 -17.67 26.28
N ASP A 436 -0.33 -18.40 25.18
CA ASP A 436 -1.39 -19.39 25.00
C ASP A 436 -1.21 -20.60 25.96
N SER A 437 0.02 -20.90 26.37
CA SER A 437 0.34 -21.91 27.39
C SER A 437 0.10 -21.45 28.83
N SER A 438 0.01 -20.14 29.07
CA SER A 438 -0.04 -19.53 30.42
C SER A 438 -1.46 -19.31 30.97
N ASP A 439 -2.47 -20.03 30.47
CA ASP A 439 -3.90 -19.77 30.68
C ASP A 439 -4.42 -20.13 32.09
N HIS A 440 -3.77 -19.61 33.14
CA HIS A 440 -4.23 -19.56 34.53
C HIS A 440 -4.02 -18.16 35.12
N GLY A 441 -5.03 -17.29 35.00
CA GLY A 441 -5.24 -16.16 35.91
C GLY A 441 -5.09 -14.75 35.33
N GLU A 442 -6.20 -14.01 35.40
CA GLU A 442 -6.39 -12.56 35.20
C GLU A 442 -6.18 -12.02 33.77
N GLU A 443 -7.31 -11.83 33.07
CA GLU A 443 -7.38 -10.95 31.89
C GLU A 443 -7.18 -9.50 32.35
N ALA A 444 -5.94 -9.02 32.29
CA ALA A 444 -5.67 -7.59 32.43
C ALA A 444 -6.47 -6.81 31.37
N ASP A 445 -7.22 -5.79 31.79
CA ASP A 445 -7.97 -4.92 30.87
C ASP A 445 -6.97 -4.21 29.95
N VAL A 446 -6.98 -4.56 28.67
CA VAL A 446 -6.11 -3.98 27.62
C VAL A 446 -6.20 -2.45 27.60
N LYS A 447 -7.31 -1.86 28.05
CA LYS A 447 -7.51 -0.41 28.12
C LYS A 447 -6.67 0.28 29.21
N THR A 448 -6.10 -0.48 30.14
CA THR A 448 -5.25 0.04 31.23
C THR A 448 -3.75 0.01 30.91
N THR A 449 -3.35 -0.67 29.84
CA THR A 449 -1.95 -0.73 29.38
C THR A 449 -1.51 0.63 28.84
N GLU A 450 -0.44 1.20 29.41
CA GLU A 450 0.16 2.42 28.87
C GLU A 450 0.98 2.12 27.61
N PHE A 451 0.81 2.94 26.57
CA PHE A 451 1.59 2.84 25.35
C PHE A 451 3.08 3.11 25.60
N ASN A 452 3.91 2.09 25.37
CA ASN A 452 5.36 2.13 25.51
C ASN A 452 6.06 1.42 24.34
N PRO A 453 6.34 2.14 23.22
CA PRO A 453 7.07 1.59 22.08
C PRO A 453 8.57 1.44 22.33
N TRP A 454 9.11 2.12 23.36
CA TRP A 454 10.53 2.03 23.71
C TRP A 454 10.75 0.83 24.62
N GLN A 455 10.78 -0.34 24.00
CA GLN A 455 11.09 -1.60 24.66
C GLN A 455 12.61 -1.69 24.87
N TYR A 456 13.13 -0.91 25.82
CA TYR A 456 14.47 -1.17 26.33
C TYR A 456 14.48 -2.58 26.93
N GLU A 457 15.61 -3.29 26.84
CA GLU A 457 15.91 -4.35 27.82
C GLU A 457 15.54 -3.77 29.18
N ASP A 458 14.77 -4.51 29.98
CA ASP A 458 14.44 -4.12 31.35
C ASP A 458 15.70 -3.51 31.95
N SER A 459 15.70 -2.17 32.11
CA SER A 459 16.81 -1.51 32.76
C SER A 459 16.81 -2.16 34.13
N VAL A 460 17.81 -3.02 34.36
CA VAL A 460 18.02 -3.72 35.63
C VAL A 460 17.68 -2.71 36.69
N ALA A 461 16.59 -2.95 37.40
CA ALA A 461 16.09 -2.05 38.42
C ALA A 461 17.29 -1.66 39.27
N SER A 462 17.74 -0.40 39.14
CA SER A 462 18.77 0.09 40.03
C SER A 462 18.17 0.06 41.43
N ALA A 463 18.90 -0.62 42.31
CA ALA A 463 18.63 -0.92 43.71
C ALA A 463 17.97 0.20 44.52
#